data_AF-Q89ZN4-F1
#
_entry.id   AF-Q89ZN4-F1
#
_cell.length_a   1.000
_cell.length_b   1.000
_cell.length_c   1.000
_cell.angle_alpha   90.00
_cell.angle_beta   90.00
_cell.angle_gamma   90.00
#
_symmetry.space_group_name_H-M   'P 1'
#
loop_
_entity.id
_entity.type
_entity.pdbx_description
1 polymer ?
#
loop_
_entity_poly.entity_id
_entity_poly.type
_entity_poly.pdbx_seq_one_letter_code
_entity_poly.pdbx_strand_id
1 'polypeptide(L)'
;MRSLGYTVHTDIGCSGYKIDIGIVDTQNPSNYQLGIICDGKNYRRTKTVRDREIVQNNVLKALGWNICRIWTMDWWEKPDEVIASIQTAIVQGMKAPKPVVVQEKQEKEEERVQEKPMQLKSAYTSPSPIFVQNYNSTKVSSYHYASDDIFAAENKPILIAQIRKIVENEAPISKALLGKKILSEWGISRLGPRIDAYLETIFDTLHLYRIEHDGLVFCWKDEAQYRSYTEYRPDSDRDAADLPPEETANAIRQILTDSISLPLPDLIKACAQIFGFARMGSNIEASMLRGIQEAVKKNYARVENGRATIIG
;
A
#
# COMPACT_ATOMS: atom_id res chain seq x y z
N MET A 1 9.90 33.06 -5.96
CA MET A 1 10.83 31.89 -6.05
C MET A 1 11.61 31.85 -7.36
N ARG A 2 10.98 31.75 -8.55
CA ARG A 2 11.72 31.78 -9.85
C ARG A 2 12.54 33.07 -10.04
N SER A 3 11.97 34.22 -9.68
CA SER A 3 12.66 35.52 -9.66
C SER A 3 13.83 35.60 -8.68
N LEU A 4 13.90 34.67 -7.70
CA LEU A 4 14.95 34.58 -6.70
C LEU A 4 16.04 33.55 -7.11
N GLY A 5 15.98 33.01 -8.33
CA GLY A 5 16.99 32.10 -8.88
C GLY A 5 16.76 30.61 -8.61
N TYR A 6 15.63 30.22 -8.01
CA TYR A 6 15.31 28.80 -7.78
C TYR A 6 14.62 28.16 -8.98
N THR A 7 15.00 26.91 -9.29
CA THR A 7 14.26 26.06 -10.23
C THR A 7 13.05 25.45 -9.53
N VAL A 8 11.86 25.67 -10.11
CA VAL A 8 10.58 25.37 -9.46
C VAL A 8 9.63 24.66 -10.41
N HIS A 9 9.14 23.49 -9.98
CA HIS A 9 8.08 22.73 -10.64
C HIS A 9 6.77 22.85 -9.84
N THR A 10 5.62 22.77 -10.52
CA THR A 10 4.29 22.93 -9.92
C THR A 10 3.40 21.73 -10.22
N ASP A 11 2.41 21.48 -9.38
CA ASP A 11 1.46 20.36 -9.50
C ASP A 11 2.18 18.99 -9.61
N ILE A 12 3.10 18.75 -8.68
CA ILE A 12 3.94 17.55 -8.67
C ILE A 12 3.18 16.42 -7.97
N GLY A 13 2.95 15.34 -8.70
CA GLY A 13 2.29 14.11 -8.21
C GLY A 13 1.05 13.74 -9.02
N CYS A 14 0.77 12.44 -9.09
CA CYS A 14 -0.35 11.89 -9.86
C CYS A 14 -1.55 11.43 -8.99
N SER A 15 -1.47 11.60 -7.67
CA SER A 15 -2.47 11.09 -6.70
C SER A 15 -3.42 12.18 -6.15
N GLY A 16 -4.25 11.81 -5.16
CA GLY A 16 -5.07 12.75 -4.37
C GLY A 16 -4.27 13.64 -3.40
N TYR A 17 -2.95 13.45 -3.31
CA TYR A 17 -2.04 14.16 -2.41
C TYR A 17 -0.89 14.79 -3.19
N LYS A 18 -1.22 15.80 -4.00
CA LYS A 18 -0.23 16.53 -4.81
C LYS A 18 0.55 17.55 -3.98
N ILE A 19 1.77 17.84 -4.43
CA ILE A 19 2.58 18.97 -3.96
C ILE A 19 2.34 20.13 -4.92
N ASP A 20 1.92 21.27 -4.39
CA ASP A 20 1.59 22.43 -5.21
C ASP A 20 2.83 23.02 -5.88
N ILE A 21 3.95 23.08 -5.16
CA ILE A 21 5.21 23.65 -5.64
C ILE A 21 6.41 22.84 -5.11
N GLY A 22 7.29 22.35 -5.97
CA GLY A 22 8.55 21.71 -5.58
C GLY A 22 9.77 22.54 -6.00
N ILE A 23 10.69 22.74 -5.06
CA ILE A 23 11.96 23.42 -5.27
C ILE A 23 13.02 22.37 -5.56
N VAL A 24 13.64 22.46 -6.73
CA VAL A 24 14.69 21.54 -7.16
C VAL A 24 15.97 21.81 -6.37
N ASP A 25 16.65 20.74 -5.98
CA ASP A 25 17.93 20.82 -5.26
C ASP A 25 19.03 21.33 -6.22
N THR A 26 19.72 22.39 -5.84
CA THR A 26 20.77 23.02 -6.68
C THR A 26 22.02 22.16 -6.78
N GLN A 27 22.26 21.27 -5.81
CA GLN A 27 23.38 20.33 -5.86
C GLN A 27 23.02 19.05 -6.60
N ASN A 28 21.74 18.68 -6.63
CA ASN A 28 21.23 17.48 -7.30
C ASN A 28 19.94 17.78 -8.08
N PRO A 29 20.03 18.22 -9.35
CA PRO A 29 18.85 18.65 -10.14
C PRO A 29 17.78 17.57 -10.35
N SER A 30 18.12 16.30 -10.12
CA SER A 30 17.19 15.16 -10.19
C SER A 30 16.32 15.00 -8.93
N ASN A 31 16.57 15.77 -7.87
CA ASN A 31 15.86 15.70 -6.60
C ASN A 31 15.19 17.03 -6.24
N TYR A 32 14.20 16.95 -5.34
CA TYR A 32 13.58 18.12 -4.74
C TYR A 32 14.13 18.36 -3.34
N GLN A 33 14.47 19.61 -3.06
CA GLN A 33 14.96 20.05 -1.75
C GLN A 33 13.81 20.41 -0.80
N LEU A 34 12.72 20.93 -1.34
CA LEU A 34 11.55 21.33 -0.56
C LEU A 34 10.27 21.15 -1.39
N GLY A 35 9.27 20.50 -0.81
CA GLY A 35 7.89 20.55 -1.29
C GLY A 35 7.10 21.60 -0.53
N ILE A 36 6.27 22.37 -1.23
CA ILE A 36 5.39 23.38 -0.66
C ILE A 36 3.95 22.97 -0.93
N ILE A 37 3.14 22.98 0.12
CA ILE A 37 1.71 22.73 0.05
C ILE A 37 0.96 24.01 0.40
N CYS A 38 0.02 24.38 -0.47
CA CYS A 38 -0.87 25.50 -0.33
C CYS A 38 -2.27 25.01 0.05
N ASP A 39 -3.01 25.80 0.83
CA ASP A 39 -4.41 25.56 1.21
C ASP A 39 -5.44 25.83 0.07
N GLY A 40 -5.00 25.70 -1.19
CA GLY A 40 -5.75 26.07 -2.39
C GLY A 40 -6.58 24.95 -3.03
N LYS A 41 -6.54 24.83 -4.36
CA LYS A 41 -7.41 23.91 -5.13
C LYS A 41 -7.16 22.42 -4.79
N ASN A 42 -5.91 22.03 -4.53
CA ASN A 42 -5.57 20.67 -4.10
C ASN A 42 -6.05 20.38 -2.68
N TYR A 43 -6.07 21.38 -1.80
CA TYR A 43 -6.59 21.29 -0.43
C TYR A 43 -8.09 21.00 -0.35
N ARG A 44 -8.90 21.45 -1.33
CA ARG A 44 -10.36 21.22 -1.35
C ARG A 44 -10.79 19.84 -1.86
N ARG A 45 -9.88 19.06 -2.46
CA ARG A 45 -10.22 17.82 -3.19
C ARG A 45 -10.27 16.56 -2.30
N THR A 46 -9.76 16.63 -1.07
CA THR A 46 -9.70 15.49 -0.12
C THR A 46 -10.95 15.43 0.77
N LYS A 47 -11.53 14.25 1.05
CA LYS A 47 -12.87 14.13 1.67
C LYS A 47 -12.98 14.56 3.15
N THR A 48 -11.91 14.51 3.96
CA THR A 48 -11.97 14.87 5.39
C THR A 48 -10.80 15.75 5.85
N VAL A 49 -10.98 16.52 6.93
CA VAL A 49 -9.94 17.41 7.51
C VAL A 49 -8.75 16.62 8.05
N ARG A 50 -8.99 15.43 8.62
CA ARG A 50 -7.94 14.56 9.19
C ARG A 50 -7.01 13.99 8.12
N ASP A 51 -7.56 13.62 6.96
CA ASP A 51 -6.77 13.16 5.81
C ASP A 51 -5.87 14.26 5.26
N ARG A 52 -6.33 15.52 5.31
CA ARG A 52 -5.62 16.69 4.80
C ARG A 52 -4.48 17.14 5.72
N GLU A 53 -4.68 17.08 7.03
CA GLU A 53 -3.73 17.66 7.98
C GLU A 53 -2.72 16.66 8.54
N ILE A 54 -3.16 15.41 8.76
CA ILE A 54 -2.35 14.39 9.44
C ILE A 54 -1.81 13.40 8.41
N VAL A 55 -2.68 12.84 7.57
CA VAL A 55 -2.30 11.75 6.65
C VAL A 55 -1.42 12.27 5.52
N GLN A 56 -1.82 13.32 4.81
CA GLN A 56 -1.02 13.87 3.70
C GLN A 56 0.39 14.28 4.14
N ASN A 57 0.50 15.00 5.26
CA ASN A 57 1.78 15.49 5.76
C ASN A 57 2.67 14.33 6.25
N ASN A 58 2.09 13.35 6.94
CA ASN A 58 2.83 12.19 7.41
C ASN A 58 3.29 11.31 6.25
N VAL A 59 2.45 11.10 5.23
CA VAL A 59 2.81 10.34 4.02
C VAL A 59 3.94 11.04 3.27
N LEU A 60 3.84 12.35 3.02
CA LEU A 60 4.88 13.08 2.28
C LEU A 60 6.21 13.13 3.06
N LYS A 61 6.18 13.35 4.38
CA LYS A 61 7.38 13.26 5.22
C LYS A 61 7.96 11.85 5.25
N ALA A 62 7.11 10.82 5.29
CA ALA A 62 7.53 9.42 5.23
C ALA A 62 8.17 9.07 3.86
N LEU A 63 7.72 9.71 2.78
CA LEU A 63 8.32 9.65 1.44
C LEU A 63 9.62 10.47 1.32
N GLY A 64 10.14 11.00 2.42
CA GLY A 64 11.40 11.75 2.46
C GLY A 64 11.28 13.20 1.99
N TRP A 65 10.07 13.71 1.80
CA TRP A 65 9.89 15.13 1.47
C TRP A 65 10.06 16.01 2.70
N ASN A 66 10.89 17.04 2.54
CA ASN A 66 10.81 18.19 3.43
C ASN A 66 9.63 19.07 2.97
N ILE A 67 8.59 19.16 3.79
CA ILE A 67 7.34 19.85 3.44
C ILE A 67 7.22 21.17 4.20
N CYS A 68 7.05 22.26 3.45
CA CYS A 68 6.66 23.57 3.97
C CYS A 68 5.19 23.81 3.63
N ARG A 69 4.40 24.23 4.63
CA ARG A 69 2.98 24.56 4.42
C ARG A 69 2.82 26.07 4.40
N ILE A 70 2.04 26.56 3.44
CA ILE A 70 1.70 27.98 3.29
C ILE A 70 0.19 28.13 3.24
N TRP A 71 -0.33 29.08 4.01
CA TRP A 71 -1.73 29.47 3.98
C TRP A 71 -1.92 30.67 3.06
N THR A 72 -2.99 30.67 2.28
CA THR A 72 -3.31 31.76 1.33
C THR A 72 -3.51 33.09 2.07
N MET A 73 -4.03 33.04 3.31
CA MET A 73 -4.18 34.22 4.17
C MET A 73 -2.82 34.81 4.58
N ASP A 74 -1.88 33.98 5.03
CA ASP A 74 -0.53 34.43 5.41
C ASP A 74 0.21 35.05 4.22
N TRP A 75 0.06 34.46 3.03
CA TRP A 75 0.63 34.99 1.79
C TRP A 75 0.03 36.36 1.41
N TRP A 76 -1.26 36.56 1.65
CA TRP A 76 -1.94 37.81 1.33
C TRP A 76 -1.58 38.94 2.30
N GLU A 77 -1.46 38.64 3.59
CA GLU A 77 -1.13 39.64 4.60
C GLU A 77 0.36 39.99 4.61
N LYS A 78 1.25 38.99 4.45
CA LYS A 78 2.69 39.15 4.68
C LYS A 78 3.54 38.31 3.71
N PRO A 79 3.54 38.64 2.41
CA PRO A 79 4.27 37.85 1.41
C PRO A 79 5.78 37.81 1.68
N ASP A 80 6.37 38.89 2.18
CA ASP A 80 7.81 38.96 2.46
C ASP A 80 8.22 38.03 3.61
N GLU A 81 7.42 37.95 4.68
CA GLU A 81 7.67 37.03 5.81
C GLU A 81 7.54 35.56 5.37
N VAL A 82 6.56 35.25 4.51
CA VAL A 82 6.39 33.90 3.95
C VAL A 82 7.57 33.52 3.06
N ILE A 83 8.05 34.42 2.20
CA ILE A 83 9.24 34.17 1.37
C ILE A 83 10.47 33.92 2.25
N ALA A 84 10.68 34.72 3.29
CA ALA A 84 11.80 34.54 4.23
C ALA A 84 11.72 33.19 4.96
N SER A 85 10.52 32.76 5.35
CA SER A 85 10.27 31.45 5.96
C SER A 85 10.62 30.30 5.01
N ILE A 86 10.21 30.39 3.74
CA ILE A 86 10.57 29.38 2.72
C ILE A 86 12.09 29.32 2.52
N GLN A 87 12.76 30.47 2.40
CA GLN A 87 14.22 30.51 2.27
C GLN A 87 14.91 29.89 3.48
N THR A 88 14.41 30.15 4.68
CA THR A 88 14.91 29.53 5.91
C THR A 88 14.73 28.01 5.89
N ALA A 89 13.58 27.51 5.44
CA ALA A 89 13.31 26.08 5.31
C ALA A 89 14.21 25.40 4.26
N ILE A 90 14.51 26.07 3.16
CA ILE A 90 15.48 25.61 2.15
C ILE A 90 16.87 25.45 2.80
N VAL A 91 17.35 26.49 3.51
CA VAL A 91 18.67 26.50 4.16
C VAL A 91 18.77 25.45 5.27
N GLN A 92 17.72 25.30 6.08
CA GLN A 92 17.66 24.26 7.12
C GLN A 92 17.65 22.85 6.51
N GLY A 93 16.97 22.66 5.38
CA GLY A 93 16.97 21.41 4.61
C GLY A 93 18.34 21.04 4.01
N MET A 94 19.28 21.98 3.90
CA MET A 94 20.67 21.70 3.49
C MET A 94 21.55 21.18 4.63
N LYS A 95 21.17 21.42 5.90
CA LYS A 95 21.99 21.07 7.09
C LYS A 95 21.67 19.69 7.67
N ALA A 96 20.57 19.06 7.28
CA ALA A 96 20.26 17.69 7.68
C ALA A 96 21.02 16.69 6.79
N PRO A 97 21.77 15.73 7.35
CA PRO A 97 22.51 14.76 6.54
C PRO A 97 21.52 13.83 5.80
N LYS A 98 21.45 13.98 4.47
CA LYS A 98 20.76 13.04 3.58
C LYS A 98 21.66 11.81 3.36
N PRO A 99 21.13 10.58 3.33
CA PRO A 99 21.92 9.43 2.90
C PRO A 99 22.36 9.63 1.45
N VAL A 100 23.67 9.50 1.23
CA VAL A 100 24.32 9.66 -0.07
C VAL A 100 23.94 8.47 -0.96
N VAL A 101 23.18 8.72 -2.03
CA VAL A 101 23.05 7.79 -3.15
C VAL A 101 24.29 7.98 -4.02
N VAL A 102 25.21 7.01 -3.95
CA VAL A 102 26.39 6.97 -4.83
C VAL A 102 25.90 6.55 -6.23
N GLN A 103 26.07 7.42 -7.21
CA GLN A 103 25.92 7.10 -8.64
C GLN A 103 27.30 6.73 -9.20
N GLU A 104 27.45 5.51 -9.71
CA GLU A 104 28.55 5.18 -10.62
C GLU A 104 28.33 5.89 -11.97
N LYS A 105 29.34 6.61 -12.42
CA LYS A 105 29.38 7.34 -13.70
C LYS A 105 29.38 6.35 -14.86
N GLN A 106 28.37 6.43 -15.72
CA GLN A 106 28.45 5.92 -17.08
C GLN A 106 29.28 6.88 -17.93
N GLU A 107 30.43 6.42 -18.43
CA GLU A 107 31.14 7.05 -19.53
C GLU A 107 30.40 6.80 -20.85
N LYS A 108 30.24 7.87 -21.61
CA LYS A 108 29.66 7.89 -22.95
C LYS A 108 30.61 7.25 -23.94
N GLU A 109 30.10 6.33 -24.75
CA GLU A 109 30.61 6.08 -26.09
C GLU A 109 29.44 6.17 -27.06
N GLU A 110 29.45 7.22 -27.88
CA GLU A 110 28.50 7.46 -28.96
C GLU A 110 28.88 6.58 -30.15
N GLU A 111 28.08 5.55 -30.42
CA GLU A 111 28.08 4.93 -31.75
C GLU A 111 26.71 5.09 -32.42
N ARG A 112 26.78 5.78 -33.56
CA ARG A 112 25.69 6.23 -34.40
C ARG A 112 25.27 5.07 -35.31
N VAL A 113 24.09 4.49 -35.07
CA VAL A 113 23.42 3.63 -36.06
C VAL A 113 22.03 4.18 -36.39
N GLN A 114 21.83 4.36 -37.69
CA GLN A 114 20.70 5.00 -38.34
C GLN A 114 19.37 4.27 -38.07
N GLU A 115 18.35 5.06 -37.75
CA GLU A 115 16.95 4.62 -37.66
C GLU A 115 16.43 4.10 -39.01
N LYS A 116 15.79 2.92 -38.98
CA LYS A 116 14.68 2.59 -39.87
C LYS A 116 13.49 2.16 -39.01
N PRO A 117 12.27 2.64 -39.31
CA PRO A 117 11.13 2.47 -38.42
C PRO A 117 10.52 1.08 -38.61
N MET A 118 10.56 0.25 -37.57
CA MET A 118 9.75 -0.97 -37.49
C MET A 118 8.60 -0.72 -36.52
N GLN A 119 7.40 -0.59 -37.09
CA GLN A 119 6.15 -0.44 -36.36
C GLN A 119 5.92 -1.66 -35.47
N LEU A 120 5.93 -1.45 -34.15
CA LEU A 120 5.37 -2.41 -33.20
C LEU A 120 4.06 -1.83 -32.67
N LYS A 121 2.94 -2.44 -33.08
CA LYS A 121 1.62 -2.20 -32.48
C LYS A 121 1.66 -2.72 -31.04
N SER A 122 1.98 -1.86 -30.08
CA SER A 122 1.68 -2.12 -28.67
C SER A 122 0.20 -1.84 -28.45
N ALA A 123 -0.56 -2.89 -28.19
CA ALA A 123 -1.89 -2.76 -27.59
C ALA A 123 -1.69 -2.34 -26.13
N TYR A 124 -1.71 -1.04 -25.86
CA TYR A 124 -1.81 -0.51 -24.52
C TYR A 124 -3.16 -0.95 -23.93
N THR A 125 -3.14 -1.99 -23.11
CA THR A 125 -4.27 -2.29 -22.23
C THR A 125 -4.10 -1.38 -21.02
N SER A 126 -4.95 -0.36 -20.91
CA SER A 126 -5.01 0.52 -19.74
C SER A 126 -5.03 -0.32 -18.46
N PRO A 127 -4.19 -0.04 -17.45
CA PRO A 127 -4.19 -0.80 -16.21
C PRO A 127 -5.56 -0.72 -15.54
N SER A 128 -6.15 -1.88 -15.23
CA SER A 128 -7.44 -1.95 -14.53
C SER A 128 -7.40 -1.13 -13.24
N PRO A 129 -8.45 -0.36 -12.91
CA PRO A 129 -8.46 0.49 -11.73
C PRO A 129 -8.26 -0.35 -10.44
N ILE A 130 -7.44 0.17 -9.52
CA ILE A 130 -7.32 -0.34 -8.14
C ILE A 130 -8.47 0.25 -7.34
N PHE A 131 -9.16 -0.59 -6.57
CA PHE A 131 -10.21 -0.11 -5.66
C PHE A 131 -9.74 -0.20 -4.21
N VAL A 132 -9.93 0.90 -3.47
CA VAL A 132 -9.74 0.93 -2.02
C VAL A 132 -11.07 0.61 -1.37
N GLN A 133 -11.11 -0.43 -0.53
CA GLN A 133 -12.30 -0.81 0.23
C GLN A 133 -11.97 -0.95 1.71
N ASN A 134 -12.89 -0.60 2.60
CA ASN A 134 -12.67 -0.84 4.03
C ASN A 134 -12.79 -2.34 4.33
N TYR A 135 -11.94 -2.84 5.23
CA TYR A 135 -12.09 -4.20 5.73
C TYR A 135 -13.32 -4.30 6.63
N ASN A 136 -14.37 -4.94 6.12
CA ASN A 136 -15.61 -5.17 6.88
C ASN A 136 -15.55 -6.54 7.56
N SER A 137 -15.02 -6.58 8.77
CA SER A 137 -15.04 -7.78 9.61
C SER A 137 -16.49 -8.21 9.84
N THR A 138 -16.84 -9.43 9.42
CA THR A 138 -18.15 -10.03 9.70
C THR A 138 -18.32 -10.05 11.21
N LYS A 139 -19.36 -9.38 11.72
CA LYS A 139 -19.65 -9.40 13.15
C LYS A 139 -20.04 -10.80 13.55
N VAL A 140 -19.22 -11.34 14.44
CA VAL A 140 -19.38 -12.66 15.01
C VAL A 140 -20.10 -12.49 16.37
N SER A 141 -21.19 -13.20 16.60
CA SER A 141 -21.84 -13.24 17.93
C SER A 141 -21.05 -14.19 18.82
N SER A 142 -20.25 -13.63 19.74
CA SER A 142 -19.42 -14.42 20.64
C SER A 142 -20.27 -15.30 21.57
N TYR A 143 -19.82 -16.54 21.80
CA TYR A 143 -20.41 -17.49 22.75
C TYR A 143 -21.86 -17.90 22.45
N HIS A 144 -22.24 -17.97 21.17
CA HIS A 144 -23.58 -18.40 20.78
C HIS A 144 -23.79 -19.91 20.98
N TYR A 145 -22.72 -20.71 20.94
CA TYR A 145 -22.77 -22.18 21.04
C TYR A 145 -21.82 -22.71 22.12
N ALA A 146 -22.13 -23.88 22.69
CA ALA A 146 -21.26 -24.54 23.66
C ALA A 146 -20.02 -25.15 22.97
N SER A 147 -18.85 -25.03 23.60
CA SER A 147 -17.57 -25.47 23.02
C SER A 147 -17.49 -26.96 22.72
N ASP A 148 -18.16 -27.77 23.54
CA ASP A 148 -18.11 -29.23 23.45
C ASP A 148 -18.92 -29.78 22.26
N ASP A 149 -19.87 -28.97 21.77
CA ASP A 149 -20.81 -29.37 20.73
C ASP A 149 -20.30 -29.06 19.31
N ILE A 150 -19.13 -28.43 19.15
CA ILE A 150 -18.58 -28.09 17.83
C ILE A 150 -18.37 -29.32 16.94
N PHE A 151 -18.10 -30.48 17.55
CA PHE A 151 -17.90 -31.75 16.84
C PHE A 151 -19.19 -32.53 16.58
N ALA A 152 -20.33 -32.07 17.11
CA ALA A 152 -21.61 -32.75 16.96
C ALA A 152 -22.07 -32.72 15.49
N ALA A 153 -22.57 -33.84 14.98
CA ALA A 153 -22.90 -33.97 13.55
C ALA A 153 -24.06 -33.04 13.16
N GLU A 154 -25.00 -32.82 14.08
CA GLU A 154 -26.12 -31.88 13.98
C GLU A 154 -25.68 -30.42 13.82
N ASN A 155 -24.47 -30.09 14.28
CA ASN A 155 -23.92 -28.74 14.25
C ASN A 155 -23.07 -28.46 13.00
N LYS A 156 -22.73 -29.49 12.23
CA LYS A 156 -22.00 -29.35 10.97
C LYS A 156 -22.69 -28.39 9.97
N PRO A 157 -24.02 -28.42 9.76
CA PRO A 157 -24.72 -27.44 8.92
C PRO A 157 -24.58 -25.99 9.39
N ILE A 158 -24.51 -25.76 10.71
CA ILE A 158 -24.32 -24.43 11.30
C ILE A 158 -22.91 -23.91 10.97
N LEU A 159 -21.89 -24.75 11.18
CA LEU A 159 -20.50 -24.43 10.81
C LEU A 159 -20.36 -24.12 9.32
N ILE A 160 -21.00 -24.93 8.46
CA ILE A 160 -21.04 -24.69 7.01
C ILE A 160 -21.64 -23.31 6.69
N ALA A 161 -22.76 -22.94 7.32
CA ALA A 161 -23.41 -21.65 7.11
C ALA A 161 -22.53 -20.48 7.60
N GLN A 162 -21.90 -20.62 8.76
CA GLN A 162 -20.97 -19.62 9.32
C GLN A 162 -19.76 -19.41 8.40
N ILE A 163 -19.10 -20.49 7.97
CA ILE A 163 -17.93 -20.43 7.08
C ILE A 163 -18.30 -19.75 5.76
N ARG A 164 -19.41 -20.17 5.12
CA ARG A 164 -19.88 -19.54 3.88
C ARG A 164 -20.13 -18.05 4.05
N LYS A 165 -20.79 -17.65 5.13
CA LYS A 165 -21.07 -16.25 5.43
C LYS A 165 -19.79 -15.43 5.59
N ILE A 166 -18.79 -15.96 6.29
CA ILE A 166 -17.50 -15.26 6.48
C ILE A 166 -16.75 -15.16 5.16
N VAL A 167 -16.63 -16.26 4.40
CA VAL A 167 -15.94 -16.26 3.10
C VAL A 167 -16.62 -15.30 2.12
N GLU A 168 -17.95 -15.28 2.06
CA GLU A 168 -18.69 -14.37 1.17
C GLU A 168 -18.44 -12.89 1.48
N ASN A 169 -18.21 -12.54 2.74
CA ASN A 169 -18.01 -11.14 3.14
C ASN A 169 -16.53 -10.72 3.18
N GLU A 170 -15.62 -11.64 3.50
CA GLU A 170 -14.24 -11.30 3.86
C GLU A 170 -13.19 -11.91 2.94
N ALA A 171 -13.55 -12.80 2.01
CA ALA A 171 -12.60 -13.31 1.04
C ALA A 171 -12.00 -12.17 0.20
N PRO A 172 -10.67 -12.16 -0.04
CA PRO A 172 -9.70 -13.16 0.41
C PRO A 172 -9.42 -13.10 1.93
N ILE A 173 -9.44 -14.25 2.60
CA ILE A 173 -9.22 -14.37 4.04
C ILE A 173 -8.25 -15.51 4.33
N SER A 174 -7.32 -15.34 5.29
CA SER A 174 -6.44 -16.44 5.68
C SER A 174 -7.22 -17.57 6.35
N LYS A 175 -6.79 -18.82 6.16
CA LYS A 175 -7.36 -19.98 6.85
C LYS A 175 -7.30 -19.82 8.36
N ALA A 176 -6.18 -19.27 8.87
CA ALA A 176 -5.98 -19.04 10.30
C ALA A 176 -7.01 -18.04 10.86
N LEU A 177 -7.26 -16.93 10.17
CA LEU A 177 -8.23 -15.93 10.60
C LEU A 177 -9.67 -16.45 10.48
N LEU A 178 -9.98 -17.19 9.40
CA LEU A 178 -11.26 -17.87 9.25
C LEU A 178 -11.52 -18.83 10.42
N GLY A 179 -10.54 -19.67 10.77
CA GLY A 179 -10.60 -20.56 11.92
C GLY A 179 -10.83 -19.80 13.24
N LYS A 180 -10.03 -18.76 13.52
CA LYS A 180 -10.19 -17.91 14.72
C LYS A 180 -11.62 -17.33 14.84
N LYS A 181 -12.18 -16.84 13.72
CA LYS A 181 -13.53 -16.26 13.68
C LYS A 181 -14.60 -17.30 13.98
N ILE A 182 -14.52 -18.50 13.37
CA ILE A 182 -15.43 -19.59 13.71
C ILE A 182 -15.34 -19.90 15.20
N LEU A 183 -14.14 -20.11 15.75
CA LEU A 183 -13.97 -20.48 17.16
C LEU A 183 -14.53 -19.47 18.15
N SER A 184 -14.51 -18.17 17.81
CA SER A 184 -15.13 -17.16 18.65
C SER A 184 -16.66 -17.30 18.79
N GLU A 185 -17.38 -17.85 17.80
CA GLU A 185 -18.83 -18.17 17.94
C GLU A 185 -19.09 -19.31 18.91
N TRP A 186 -18.16 -20.26 18.96
CA TRP A 186 -18.25 -21.49 19.76
C TRP A 186 -17.62 -21.34 21.15
N GLY A 187 -17.19 -20.12 21.52
CA GLY A 187 -16.54 -19.85 22.81
C GLY A 187 -15.18 -20.53 22.96
N ILE A 188 -14.55 -20.94 21.86
CA ILE A 188 -13.27 -21.64 21.86
C ILE A 188 -12.14 -20.63 21.70
N SER A 189 -11.19 -20.65 22.64
CA SER A 189 -10.11 -19.65 22.70
C SER A 189 -8.90 -19.97 21.82
N ARG A 190 -8.70 -21.24 21.44
CA ARG A 190 -7.50 -21.70 20.71
C ARG A 190 -7.84 -22.71 19.63
N LEU A 191 -7.19 -22.55 18.48
CA LEU A 191 -7.21 -23.52 17.39
C LEU A 191 -6.21 -24.65 17.69
N GLY A 192 -6.71 -25.76 18.23
CA GLY A 192 -5.90 -26.97 18.46
C GLY A 192 -5.93 -27.93 17.25
N PRO A 193 -4.99 -28.90 17.17
CA PRO A 193 -4.86 -29.80 16.00
C PRO A 193 -6.13 -30.58 15.66
N ARG A 194 -6.90 -31.00 16.68
CA ARG A 194 -8.17 -31.71 16.50
C ARG A 194 -9.24 -30.85 15.83
N ILE A 195 -9.33 -29.58 16.24
CA ILE A 195 -10.28 -28.62 15.69
C ILE A 195 -9.85 -28.23 14.28
N ASP A 196 -8.57 -27.97 14.06
CA ASP A 196 -8.02 -27.64 12.74
C ASP A 196 -8.32 -28.77 11.74
N ALA A 197 -8.02 -30.02 12.09
CA ALA A 197 -8.35 -31.18 11.25
C ALA A 197 -9.86 -31.31 10.96
N TYR A 198 -10.71 -31.01 11.95
CA TYR A 198 -12.16 -31.04 11.74
C TYR A 198 -12.63 -29.93 10.80
N LEU A 199 -12.16 -28.68 10.99
CA LEU A 199 -12.47 -27.57 10.11
C LEU A 199 -11.99 -27.83 8.68
N GLU A 200 -10.84 -28.48 8.50
CA GLU A 200 -10.36 -28.89 7.17
C GLU A 200 -11.35 -29.81 6.45
N THR A 201 -11.94 -30.79 7.14
CA THR A 201 -12.98 -31.63 6.52
C THR A 201 -14.19 -30.83 6.03
N ILE A 202 -14.51 -29.73 6.72
CA ILE A 202 -15.62 -28.84 6.34
C ILE A 202 -15.20 -27.95 5.18
N PHE A 203 -13.98 -27.40 5.19
CA PHE A 203 -13.44 -26.62 4.08
C PHE A 203 -13.37 -27.43 2.79
N ASP A 204 -12.99 -28.70 2.87
CA ASP A 204 -12.98 -29.63 1.74
C ASP A 204 -14.40 -29.93 1.24
N THR A 205 -15.36 -30.14 2.16
CA THR A 205 -16.78 -30.33 1.81
C THR A 205 -17.37 -29.09 1.11
N LEU A 206 -16.89 -27.90 1.48
CA LEU A 206 -17.33 -26.64 0.90
C LEU A 206 -16.69 -26.32 -0.45
N HIS A 207 -15.67 -27.09 -0.86
CA HIS A 207 -14.88 -26.82 -2.07
C HIS A 207 -14.36 -25.38 -2.13
N LEU A 208 -13.87 -24.86 -1.00
CA LEU A 208 -13.31 -23.50 -0.96
C LEU A 208 -12.11 -23.39 -1.92
N TYR A 209 -12.09 -22.33 -2.74
CA TYR A 209 -10.93 -22.04 -3.57
C TYR A 209 -9.79 -21.52 -2.69
N ARG A 210 -8.69 -22.27 -2.62
CA ARG A 210 -7.57 -22.02 -1.69
C ARG A 210 -6.27 -21.84 -2.46
N ILE A 211 -5.49 -20.83 -2.06
CA ILE A 211 -4.15 -20.57 -2.59
C ILE A 211 -3.17 -20.52 -1.43
N GLU A 212 -2.03 -21.19 -1.59
CA GLU A 212 -0.97 -21.24 -0.61
C GLU A 212 0.20 -20.34 -1.01
N HIS A 213 0.70 -19.58 -0.04
CA HIS A 213 1.87 -18.70 -0.16
C HIS A 213 2.76 -18.89 1.07
N ASP A 214 3.94 -19.48 0.89
CA ASP A 214 4.93 -19.74 1.95
C ASP A 214 4.32 -20.44 3.19
N GLY A 215 3.51 -21.49 2.97
CA GLY A 215 2.85 -22.23 4.05
C GLY A 215 1.61 -21.54 4.64
N LEU A 216 1.24 -20.35 4.16
CA LEU A 216 0.02 -19.65 4.55
C LEU A 216 -1.07 -19.84 3.49
N VAL A 217 -2.21 -20.39 3.91
CA VAL A 217 -3.34 -20.69 3.04
C VAL A 217 -4.38 -19.56 3.11
N PHE A 218 -4.81 -19.08 1.96
CA PHE A 218 -5.85 -18.06 1.81
C PHE A 218 -7.05 -18.62 1.06
N CYS A 219 -8.24 -18.39 1.60
CA CYS A 219 -9.52 -18.79 1.05
C CYS A 219 -10.14 -17.65 0.24
N TRP A 220 -10.66 -17.99 -0.93
CA TRP A 220 -11.34 -17.11 -1.88
C TRP A 220 -12.77 -17.60 -2.09
N LYS A 221 -13.65 -16.73 -2.60
CA LYS A 221 -15.02 -17.11 -2.99
C LYS A 221 -14.99 -18.17 -4.08
N ASP A 222 -14.19 -17.91 -5.10
CA ASP A 222 -14.01 -18.77 -6.27
C ASP A 222 -12.72 -18.38 -7.03
N GLU A 223 -12.43 -19.11 -8.10
CA GLU A 223 -11.30 -18.85 -8.99
C GLU A 223 -11.42 -17.51 -9.72
N ALA A 224 -12.65 -17.06 -10.01
CA ALA A 224 -12.87 -15.79 -10.72
C ALA A 224 -12.44 -14.61 -9.85
N GLN A 225 -12.86 -14.58 -8.58
CA GLN A 225 -12.43 -13.61 -7.59
C GLN A 225 -10.90 -13.58 -7.51
N TYR A 226 -10.26 -14.74 -7.39
CA TYR A 226 -8.80 -14.82 -7.32
C TYR A 226 -8.10 -14.15 -8.52
N ARG A 227 -8.53 -14.50 -9.73
CA ARG A 227 -7.90 -14.02 -10.96
C ARG A 227 -8.12 -12.53 -11.21
N SER A 228 -9.28 -11.99 -10.83
CA SER A 228 -9.63 -10.59 -11.06
C SER A 228 -9.49 -9.68 -9.84
N TYR A 229 -8.86 -10.13 -8.75
CA TYR A 229 -8.77 -9.35 -7.53
C TYR A 229 -7.85 -8.14 -7.68
N THR A 230 -8.43 -6.93 -7.69
CA THR A 230 -7.72 -5.64 -7.83
C THR A 230 -7.95 -4.69 -6.65
N GLU A 231 -8.40 -5.23 -5.52
CA GLU A 231 -8.73 -4.46 -4.32
C GLU A 231 -7.64 -4.55 -3.26
N TYR A 232 -7.54 -3.54 -2.41
CA TYR A 232 -6.81 -3.62 -1.13
C TYR A 232 -7.60 -2.97 0.00
N ARG A 233 -7.49 -3.54 1.21
CA ARG A 233 -8.23 -3.07 2.39
C ARG A 233 -7.28 -2.51 3.44
N PRO A 234 -7.12 -1.17 3.51
CA PRO A 234 -6.20 -0.52 4.43
C PRO A 234 -6.70 -0.59 5.88
N ASP A 235 -5.79 -0.32 6.82
CA ASP A 235 -6.07 -0.18 8.26
C ASP A 235 -7.00 -1.29 8.79
N SER A 236 -6.68 -2.52 8.43
CA SER A 236 -7.43 -3.67 8.90
C SER A 236 -6.84 -4.14 10.23
N ASP A 237 -7.66 -4.41 11.24
CA ASP A 237 -7.27 -5.03 12.52
C ASP A 237 -6.69 -6.47 12.38
N ARG A 238 -6.29 -6.86 11.16
CA ARG A 238 -5.71 -8.15 10.82
C ARG A 238 -4.23 -8.19 11.21
N ASP A 239 -3.78 -9.37 11.64
CA ASP A 239 -2.36 -9.64 11.78
C ASP A 239 -1.70 -9.61 10.39
N ALA A 240 -0.40 -9.26 10.33
CA ALA A 240 0.32 -9.20 9.06
C ALA A 240 0.33 -10.54 8.29
N ALA A 241 0.34 -11.67 8.99
CA ALA A 241 0.27 -13.00 8.38
C ALA A 241 -1.07 -13.26 7.68
N ASP A 242 -2.13 -12.56 8.10
CA ASP A 242 -3.49 -12.70 7.56
C ASP A 242 -3.75 -11.81 6.33
N LEU A 243 -2.76 -11.03 5.90
CA LEU A 243 -2.83 -10.24 4.67
C LEU A 243 -2.53 -11.12 3.45
N PRO A 244 -3.47 -11.26 2.50
CA PRO A 244 -3.25 -11.98 1.25
C PRO A 244 -2.18 -11.29 0.39
N PRO A 245 -1.21 -12.02 -0.19
CA PRO A 245 -0.18 -11.42 -1.04
C PRO A 245 -0.73 -10.64 -2.23
N GLU A 246 -1.84 -11.08 -2.83
CA GLU A 246 -2.51 -10.37 -3.92
C GLU A 246 -3.06 -9.01 -3.47
N GLU A 247 -3.54 -8.93 -2.23
CA GLU A 247 -4.05 -7.69 -1.63
C GLU A 247 -2.90 -6.71 -1.35
N THR A 248 -1.81 -7.21 -0.78
CA THR A 248 -0.57 -6.44 -0.55
C THR A 248 0.05 -5.98 -1.87
N ALA A 249 0.04 -6.83 -2.92
CA ALA A 249 0.50 -6.49 -4.25
C ALA A 249 -0.29 -5.36 -4.89
N ASN A 250 -1.62 -5.33 -4.68
CA ASN A 250 -2.47 -4.24 -5.15
C ASN A 250 -2.13 -2.91 -4.44
N ALA A 251 -1.87 -2.95 -3.13
CA ALA A 251 -1.39 -1.77 -2.39
C ALA A 251 -0.02 -1.29 -2.88
N ILE A 252 0.91 -2.21 -3.16
CA ILE A 252 2.24 -1.90 -3.73
C ILE A 252 2.10 -1.27 -5.11
N ARG A 253 1.21 -1.81 -5.97
CA ARG A 253 0.93 -1.22 -7.29
C ARG A 253 0.47 0.22 -7.13
N GLN A 254 -0.42 0.51 -6.17
CA GLN A 254 -0.87 1.88 -5.90
C GLN A 254 0.31 2.77 -5.46
N ILE A 255 1.13 2.33 -4.50
CA ILE A 255 2.30 3.10 -4.02
C ILE A 255 3.26 3.42 -5.17
N LEU A 256 3.59 2.41 -5.99
CA LEU A 256 4.52 2.58 -7.10
C LEU A 256 3.91 3.38 -8.25
N THR A 257 2.59 3.35 -8.43
CA THR A 257 1.91 4.26 -9.37
C THR A 257 2.09 5.71 -8.93
N ASP A 258 2.06 5.98 -7.62
CA ASP A 258 2.19 7.32 -7.06
C ASP A 258 3.65 7.82 -7.00
N SER A 259 4.62 6.91 -6.84
CA SER A 259 6.04 7.23 -6.61
C SER A 259 6.98 6.85 -7.76
N ILE A 260 6.50 6.10 -8.77
CA ILE A 260 7.22 5.50 -9.90
C ILE A 260 8.26 4.45 -9.49
N SER A 261 9.12 4.74 -8.51
CA SER A 261 10.15 3.83 -8.00
C SER A 261 10.49 4.12 -6.54
N LEU A 262 10.70 3.07 -5.74
CA LEU A 262 11.12 3.15 -4.34
C LEU A 262 12.19 2.08 -3.99
N PRO A 263 13.12 2.38 -3.07
CA PRO A 263 13.93 1.34 -2.42
C PRO A 263 13.03 0.31 -1.72
N LEU A 264 13.41 -0.96 -1.74
CA LEU A 264 12.63 -2.04 -1.10
C LEU A 264 12.34 -1.76 0.39
N PRO A 265 13.30 -1.29 1.21
CA PRO A 265 13.02 -1.01 2.62
C PRO A 265 11.96 0.08 2.82
N ASP A 266 11.91 1.05 1.91
CA ASP A 266 10.97 2.17 1.99
C ASP A 266 9.60 1.75 1.45
N LEU A 267 9.56 0.94 0.40
CA LEU A 267 8.32 0.34 -0.11
C LEU A 267 7.67 -0.55 0.95
N ILE A 268 8.45 -1.37 1.65
CA ILE A 268 7.97 -2.22 2.75
C ILE A 268 7.34 -1.37 3.85
N LYS A 269 8.01 -0.29 4.28
CA LYS A 269 7.49 0.61 5.32
C LYS A 269 6.22 1.32 4.86
N ALA A 270 6.21 1.86 3.65
CA ALA A 270 5.04 2.55 3.10
C ALA A 270 3.83 1.60 2.99
N CYS A 271 4.06 0.37 2.51
CA CYS A 271 3.01 -0.64 2.42
C CYS A 271 2.50 -1.06 3.80
N ALA A 272 3.39 -1.28 4.78
CA ALA A 272 3.00 -1.61 6.14
C ALA A 272 2.15 -0.50 6.80
N GLN A 273 2.45 0.76 6.52
CA GLN A 273 1.67 1.91 7.01
C GLN A 273 0.26 1.95 6.40
N ILE A 274 0.08 1.59 5.12
CA ILE A 274 -1.25 1.50 4.50
C ILE A 274 -2.14 0.50 5.24
N PHE A 275 -1.57 -0.60 5.71
CA PHE A 275 -2.29 -1.62 6.47
C PHE A 275 -2.40 -1.33 7.98
N GLY A 276 -1.98 -0.14 8.44
CA GLY A 276 -2.15 0.28 9.83
C GLY A 276 -1.03 -0.16 10.79
N PHE A 277 0.06 -0.76 10.29
CA PHE A 277 1.16 -1.20 11.16
C PHE A 277 2.07 -0.03 11.56
N ALA A 278 1.97 0.37 12.84
CA ALA A 278 2.79 1.45 13.39
C ALA A 278 4.25 1.05 13.67
N ARG A 279 4.53 -0.24 13.90
CA ARG A 279 5.86 -0.75 14.24
C ARG A 279 6.24 -1.86 13.28
N MET A 280 7.48 -1.84 12.79
CA MET A 280 8.03 -2.91 11.97
C MET A 280 8.43 -4.11 12.83
N GLY A 281 8.32 -5.30 12.25
CA GLY A 281 8.78 -6.56 12.82
C GLY A 281 8.93 -7.62 11.73
N SER A 282 9.59 -8.72 12.03
CA SER A 282 9.91 -9.78 11.06
C SER A 282 8.67 -10.33 10.35
N ASN A 283 7.55 -10.49 11.06
CA ASN A 283 6.29 -10.97 10.47
C ASN A 283 5.68 -9.96 9.48
N ILE A 284 5.76 -8.66 9.80
CA ILE A 284 5.25 -7.59 8.93
C ILE A 284 6.12 -7.50 7.68
N GLU A 285 7.44 -7.51 7.85
CA GLU A 285 8.39 -7.50 6.73
C GLU A 285 8.18 -8.70 5.81
N ALA A 286 8.06 -9.92 6.35
CA ALA A 286 7.78 -11.11 5.57
C ALA A 286 6.45 -11.01 4.79
N SER A 287 5.41 -10.43 5.39
CA SER A 287 4.13 -10.20 4.71
C SER A 287 4.25 -9.20 3.55
N MET A 288 4.95 -8.08 3.77
CA MET A 288 5.17 -7.08 2.72
C MET A 288 6.04 -7.64 1.59
N LEU A 289 7.07 -8.44 1.90
CA LEU A 289 7.92 -9.10 0.92
C LEU A 289 7.13 -10.08 0.03
N ARG A 290 6.22 -10.88 0.61
CA ARG A 290 5.30 -11.74 -0.17
C ARG A 290 4.44 -10.91 -1.12
N GLY A 291 3.94 -9.77 -0.67
CA GLY A 291 3.23 -8.82 -1.53
C GLY A 291 4.08 -8.29 -2.69
N ILE A 292 5.36 -7.98 -2.45
CA ILE A 292 6.28 -7.53 -3.50
C ILE A 292 6.53 -8.65 -4.51
N GLN A 293 6.73 -9.88 -4.06
CA GLN A 293 6.90 -11.04 -4.94
C GLN A 293 5.66 -11.26 -5.82
N GLU A 294 4.47 -11.17 -5.24
CA GLU A 294 3.21 -11.30 -5.99
C GLU A 294 3.01 -10.12 -6.95
N ALA A 295 3.42 -8.90 -6.58
CA ALA A 295 3.40 -7.74 -7.48
C ALA A 295 4.34 -7.93 -8.69
N VAL A 296 5.52 -8.53 -8.49
CA VAL A 296 6.44 -8.88 -9.58
C VAL A 296 5.84 -9.95 -10.48
N LYS A 297 5.27 -11.01 -9.90
CA LYS A 297 4.60 -12.10 -10.62
C LYS A 297 3.42 -11.60 -11.47
N LYS A 298 2.66 -10.63 -10.96
CA LYS A 298 1.55 -9.98 -11.69
C LYS A 298 2.00 -8.90 -12.69
N ASN A 299 3.30 -8.69 -12.87
CA ASN A 299 3.88 -7.61 -13.69
C ASN A 299 3.39 -6.22 -13.29
N TYR A 300 3.14 -5.98 -12.00
CA TYR A 300 2.85 -4.65 -11.48
C TYR A 300 4.12 -3.88 -11.18
N ALA A 301 5.17 -4.59 -10.78
CA ALA A 301 6.44 -3.99 -10.37
C ALA A 301 7.61 -4.81 -10.89
N ARG A 302 8.75 -4.14 -11.10
CA ARG A 302 10.05 -4.77 -11.33
C ARG A 302 10.97 -4.45 -10.17
N VAL A 303 11.73 -5.44 -9.70
CA VAL A 303 12.74 -5.23 -8.64
C VAL A 303 14.13 -5.43 -9.22
N GLU A 304 14.95 -4.38 -9.21
CA GLU A 304 16.35 -4.38 -9.67
C GLU A 304 17.20 -3.58 -8.68
N ASN A 305 18.40 -4.06 -8.34
CA ASN A 305 19.35 -3.37 -7.46
C ASN A 305 18.75 -2.86 -6.14
N GLY A 306 17.86 -3.65 -5.53
CA GLY A 306 17.20 -3.29 -4.26
C GLY A 306 16.14 -2.19 -4.37
N ARG A 307 15.71 -1.85 -5.59
CA ARG A 307 14.62 -0.89 -5.86
C ARG A 307 13.49 -1.55 -6.62
N ALA A 308 12.26 -1.19 -6.27
CA ALA A 308 11.06 -1.56 -6.99
C ALA A 308 10.61 -0.40 -7.89
N THR A 309 10.20 -0.69 -9.12
CA THR A 309 9.74 0.29 -10.11
C THR A 309 8.42 -0.20 -10.71
N ILE A 310 7.46 0.70 -10.95
CA ILE A 310 6.18 0.37 -11.58
C ILE A 310 6.39 -0.16 -13.01
N ILE A 311 5.61 -1.17 -13.40
CA ILE A 311 5.47 -1.61 -14.79
C ILE A 311 4.10 -1.15 -15.28
N GLY A 312 4.09 -0.39 -16.38
CA GLY A 312 2.89 0.21 -16.97
C GLY A 312 2.09 -0.75 -17.84
#